data_AF-A0A5Q3L5Y9-F1
#
_entry.id   AF-A0A5Q3L5Y9-F1
#
_cell.length_a   1.000
_cell.length_b   1.000
_cell.length_c   1.000
_cell.angle_alpha   90.00
_cell.angle_beta   90.00
_cell.angle_gamma   90.00
#
_symmetry.space_group_name_H-M   'P 1'
#
loop_
_entity.id
_entity.type
_entity.pdbx_description
1 polymer ?
#
loop_
_entity_poly.entity_id
_entity_poly.type
_entity_poly.pdbx_seq_one_letter_code
_entity_poly.pdbx_strand_id
1 'polypeptide(L)'
;MEEVFLSSMKSIHLPDLPGQLAELIRQIPERKVVTYGELARSLGDSSAAKWVALYCRQTAEDFSIPTHRVIRATGEVASSTSPDFKVKCERLKQEGVPVKDGKVDLSQHHFQQLPSLGILHQLREDQLDLQAKLQFEPFDGVPETIGGIDVSYAKPGKGTVCLTVVKTADGSLLETHYLERDIPFPYIPGYLSFRELPLLLEITQQAMTSGHLPPVLMVDGNGILHPRRLGIAAHLGILLDWPTFGVAKKLLCGSLEPADPQTSSRPTQGTVTETKELSAGEKKPIYLHEKVVGFTTRLTERSTHPIFVSPGNKIDLISVERILDSLPVDKWLPAPTYFADRLSRKQSKLSDE
;
A
#
# COMPACT_ATOMS: atom_id res chain seq x y z
N MET A 1 18.03 22.32 -12.07
CA MET A 1 17.48 21.39 -11.05
C MET A 1 16.01 21.14 -11.33
N GLU A 2 15.21 22.20 -11.49
CA GLU A 2 13.78 22.16 -11.84
C GLU A 2 13.47 21.45 -13.19
N GLU A 3 14.25 21.69 -14.26
CA GLU A 3 14.07 21.06 -15.58
C GLU A 3 14.41 19.56 -15.61
N VAL A 4 15.49 19.14 -14.94
CA VAL A 4 15.86 17.73 -14.80
C VAL A 4 14.79 17.00 -13.97
N PHE A 5 14.26 17.66 -12.95
CA PHE A 5 13.22 17.15 -12.05
C PHE A 5 11.84 17.02 -12.71
N LEU A 6 11.38 18.03 -13.48
CA LEU A 6 10.16 17.94 -14.30
C LEU A 6 10.25 16.83 -15.35
N SER A 7 11.44 16.56 -15.90
CA SER A 7 11.66 15.42 -16.81
C SER A 7 11.73 14.07 -16.08
N SER A 8 12.09 14.07 -14.78
CA SER A 8 12.26 12.88 -13.93
C SER A 8 10.99 12.46 -13.21
N MET A 9 10.01 13.37 -13.06
CA MET A 9 8.63 13.03 -12.76
C MET A 9 8.01 12.31 -13.96
N LYS A 10 8.48 11.08 -14.20
CA LYS A 10 7.68 10.06 -14.86
C LYS A 10 6.41 9.97 -14.03
N SER A 11 5.34 10.59 -14.52
CA SER A 11 4.01 10.38 -13.96
C SER A 11 3.84 8.88 -13.83
N ILE A 12 3.47 8.43 -12.63
CA ILE A 12 3.03 7.06 -12.47
C ILE A 12 1.80 6.96 -13.36
N HIS A 13 1.92 6.26 -14.48
CA HIS A 13 0.79 6.06 -15.37
C HIS A 13 -0.17 5.09 -14.68
N LEU A 14 -1.14 5.65 -13.96
CA LEU A 14 -2.15 4.86 -13.30
C LEU A 14 -3.22 4.46 -14.32
N PRO A 15 -3.49 3.15 -14.48
CA PRO A 15 -4.59 2.72 -15.31
C PRO A 15 -5.93 3.08 -14.67
N ASP A 16 -6.94 3.37 -15.49
CA ASP A 16 -8.34 3.48 -15.06
C ASP A 16 -8.90 2.08 -14.73
N LEU A 17 -8.46 1.51 -13.60
CA LEU A 17 -8.94 0.20 -13.15
C LEU A 17 -10.46 0.12 -12.99
N PRO A 18 -11.15 1.13 -12.41
CA PRO A 18 -12.61 1.13 -12.34
C PRO A 18 -13.26 1.04 -13.73
N GLY A 19 -12.82 1.83 -14.71
CA GLY A 19 -13.35 1.78 -16.08
C GLY A 19 -13.06 0.47 -16.78
N GLN A 20 -11.84 -0.07 -16.63
CA GLN A 20 -11.44 -1.38 -17.19
C GLN A 20 -12.27 -2.53 -16.60
N LEU A 21 -12.55 -2.49 -15.29
CA LEU A 21 -13.43 -3.47 -14.65
C LEU A 21 -14.89 -3.33 -15.12
N ALA A 22 -15.39 -2.10 -15.27
CA ALA A 22 -16.74 -1.84 -15.80
C ALA A 22 -16.90 -2.48 -17.19
N GLU A 23 -15.92 -2.27 -18.07
CA GLU A 23 -15.95 -2.78 -19.43
C GLU A 23 -15.84 -4.31 -19.46
N LEU A 24 -15.01 -4.89 -18.61
CA LEU A 24 -14.92 -6.34 -18.45
C LEU A 24 -16.26 -6.95 -17.98
N ILE A 25 -16.98 -6.27 -17.07
CA ILE A 25 -18.29 -6.71 -16.59
C ILE A 25 -19.35 -6.62 -17.71
N ARG A 26 -19.31 -5.59 -18.56
CA ARG A 26 -20.25 -5.43 -19.68
C ARG A 26 -20.17 -6.56 -20.71
N GLN A 27 -18.99 -7.18 -20.85
CA GLN A 27 -18.78 -8.31 -21.77
C GLN A 27 -19.44 -9.62 -21.31
N ILE A 28 -19.87 -9.72 -20.04
CA ILE A 28 -20.55 -10.92 -19.55
C ILE A 28 -21.95 -10.96 -20.17
N PRO A 29 -22.31 -11.96 -20.99
CA PRO A 29 -23.60 -12.00 -21.66
C PRO A 29 -24.75 -12.26 -20.67
N GLU A 30 -25.98 -11.93 -21.09
CA GLU A 30 -27.19 -12.34 -20.36
C GLU A 30 -27.21 -13.84 -20.12
N ARG A 31 -27.88 -14.25 -19.03
CA ARG A 31 -27.99 -15.64 -18.59
C ARG A 31 -26.69 -16.26 -18.10
N LYS A 32 -25.60 -15.51 -18.09
CA LYS A 32 -24.30 -15.98 -17.63
C LYS A 32 -23.78 -15.21 -16.44
N VAL A 33 -22.94 -15.87 -15.66
CA VAL A 33 -22.31 -15.34 -14.46
C VAL A 33 -20.81 -15.64 -14.42
N VAL A 34 -20.07 -14.80 -13.71
CA VAL A 34 -18.64 -14.97 -13.41
C VAL A 34 -18.40 -14.72 -11.93
N THR A 35 -17.26 -15.18 -11.42
CA THR A 35 -16.90 -14.97 -10.02
C THR A 35 -16.04 -13.71 -9.82
N TYR A 36 -16.08 -13.11 -8.63
CA TYR A 36 -15.18 -12.00 -8.27
C TYR A 36 -13.69 -12.33 -8.50
N GLY A 37 -13.31 -13.58 -8.22
CA GLY A 37 -11.93 -14.07 -8.41
C GLY A 37 -11.54 -14.20 -9.88
N GLU A 38 -12.49 -14.46 -10.78
CA GLU A 38 -12.24 -14.53 -12.22
C GLU A 38 -11.97 -13.18 -12.83
N LEU A 39 -12.77 -12.16 -12.48
CA LEU A 39 -12.50 -10.78 -12.90
C LEU A 39 -11.15 -10.30 -12.34
N ALA A 40 -10.84 -10.62 -11.08
CA ALA A 40 -9.54 -10.31 -10.49
C ALA A 40 -8.37 -10.96 -11.25
N ARG A 41 -8.50 -12.24 -11.64
CA ARG A 41 -7.51 -12.93 -12.48
C ARG A 41 -7.40 -12.34 -13.87
N SER A 42 -8.52 -11.97 -14.50
CA SER A 42 -8.53 -11.27 -15.79
C SER A 42 -7.77 -9.95 -15.73
N LEU A 43 -7.95 -9.19 -14.65
CA LEU A 43 -7.19 -7.97 -14.38
C LEU A 43 -5.70 -8.23 -14.09
N GLY A 44 -5.29 -9.49 -13.87
CA GLY A 44 -3.89 -9.90 -13.70
C GLY A 44 -3.52 -10.32 -12.28
N ASP A 45 -4.43 -10.29 -11.30
CA ASP A 45 -4.12 -10.67 -9.93
C ASP A 45 -5.34 -11.01 -9.06
N SER A 46 -5.37 -12.23 -8.53
CA SER A 46 -6.43 -12.71 -7.64
C SER A 46 -6.58 -11.90 -6.34
N SER A 47 -5.55 -11.18 -5.91
CA SER A 47 -5.62 -10.32 -4.71
C SER A 47 -6.69 -9.21 -4.82
N ALA A 48 -7.06 -8.85 -6.05
CA ALA A 48 -8.05 -7.81 -6.34
C ALA A 48 -9.51 -8.25 -6.08
N ALA A 49 -9.78 -9.53 -5.81
CA ALA A 49 -11.16 -10.05 -5.71
C ALA A 49 -12.03 -9.30 -4.67
N LYS A 50 -11.44 -8.87 -3.55
CA LYS A 50 -12.16 -8.08 -2.53
C LYS A 50 -12.55 -6.69 -3.06
N TRP A 51 -11.65 -6.06 -3.81
CA TRP A 51 -11.95 -4.78 -4.44
C TRP A 51 -12.99 -4.94 -5.54
N VAL A 52 -12.92 -5.97 -6.38
CA VAL A 52 -13.95 -6.28 -7.38
C VAL A 52 -15.33 -6.39 -6.72
N ALA A 53 -15.43 -7.14 -5.61
CA ALA A 53 -16.68 -7.27 -4.87
C ALA A 53 -17.19 -5.93 -4.31
N LEU A 54 -16.29 -5.09 -3.78
CA LEU A 54 -16.63 -3.75 -3.30
C LEU A 54 -17.11 -2.85 -4.44
N TYR A 55 -16.42 -2.86 -5.58
CA TYR A 55 -16.79 -2.12 -6.78
C TYR A 55 -18.20 -2.51 -7.26
N CYS A 56 -18.48 -3.81 -7.39
CA CYS A 56 -19.80 -4.29 -7.79
C CYS A 56 -20.90 -3.88 -6.80
N ARG A 57 -20.59 -3.79 -5.51
CA ARG A 57 -21.54 -3.31 -4.49
C ARG A 57 -21.79 -1.81 -4.62
N GLN A 58 -20.75 -1.02 -4.84
CA GLN A 58 -20.83 0.44 -4.97
C GLN A 58 -21.54 0.88 -6.26
N THR A 59 -21.50 0.05 -7.30
CA THR A 59 -22.11 0.31 -8.61
C THR A 59 -23.38 -0.51 -8.86
N ALA A 60 -23.97 -1.10 -7.81
CA ALA A 60 -25.14 -1.98 -7.95
C ALA A 60 -26.38 -1.28 -8.53
N GLU A 61 -26.50 0.02 -8.31
CA GLU A 61 -27.59 0.87 -8.81
C GLU A 61 -27.31 1.44 -10.21
N ASP A 62 -26.06 1.37 -10.69
CA ASP A 62 -25.74 1.71 -12.07
C ASP A 62 -26.06 0.52 -12.97
N PHE A 63 -27.27 0.54 -13.54
CA PHE A 63 -27.75 -0.54 -14.39
C PHE A 63 -27.02 -0.68 -15.72
N SER A 64 -26.21 0.32 -16.12
CA SER A 64 -25.33 0.24 -17.30
C SER A 64 -24.17 -0.74 -17.11
N ILE A 65 -23.89 -1.11 -15.85
CA ILE A 65 -22.89 -2.12 -15.49
C ILE A 65 -23.64 -3.34 -14.93
N PRO A 66 -23.64 -4.50 -15.61
CA PRO A 66 -24.41 -5.68 -15.18
C PRO A 66 -23.74 -6.43 -14.02
N THR A 67 -23.53 -5.74 -12.89
CA THR A 67 -22.83 -6.28 -11.70
C THR A 67 -23.57 -7.45 -11.04
N HIS A 68 -24.86 -7.65 -11.32
CA HIS A 68 -25.63 -8.82 -10.88
C HIS A 68 -25.16 -10.13 -11.51
N ARG A 69 -24.44 -10.06 -12.64
CA ARG A 69 -23.79 -11.21 -13.27
C ARG A 69 -22.47 -11.60 -12.58
N VAL A 70 -22.03 -10.85 -11.56
CA VAL A 70 -20.80 -11.13 -10.81
C VAL A 70 -21.14 -11.67 -9.42
N ILE A 71 -20.72 -12.89 -9.13
CA ILE A 71 -21.13 -13.65 -7.94
C ILE A 71 -19.93 -14.22 -7.17
N ARG A 72 -20.18 -14.86 -6.02
CA ARG A 72 -19.15 -15.57 -5.24
C ARG A 72 -18.80 -16.90 -5.90
N ALA A 73 -17.58 -17.39 -5.65
CA ALA A 73 -17.14 -18.70 -6.13
C ALA A 73 -17.97 -19.88 -5.57
N THR A 74 -18.72 -19.65 -4.49
CA THR A 74 -19.66 -20.61 -3.89
C THR A 74 -21.03 -20.66 -4.60
N GLY A 75 -21.22 -19.87 -5.67
CA GLY A 75 -22.50 -19.69 -6.37
C GLY A 75 -23.43 -18.66 -5.71
N GLU A 76 -23.11 -18.16 -4.51
CA GLU A 76 -23.89 -17.12 -3.83
C GLU A 76 -23.84 -15.79 -4.59
N VAL A 77 -25.01 -15.18 -4.85
CA VAL A 77 -25.13 -13.93 -5.61
C VAL A 77 -24.38 -12.77 -4.91
N ALA A 78 -24.62 -12.60 -3.62
CA ALA A 78 -23.92 -11.68 -2.72
C ALA A 78 -24.13 -12.13 -1.27
N SER A 79 -23.58 -11.42 -0.28
CA SER A 79 -24.00 -11.63 1.11
C SER A 79 -25.50 -11.34 1.23
N SER A 80 -26.28 -12.18 1.92
CA SER A 80 -27.71 -11.94 2.13
C SER A 80 -27.99 -10.64 2.91
N THR A 81 -27.01 -10.18 3.69
CA THR A 81 -27.02 -8.90 4.41
C THR A 81 -26.53 -7.72 3.57
N SER A 82 -26.09 -7.95 2.34
CA SER A 82 -25.59 -6.90 1.45
C SER A 82 -26.76 -6.11 0.85
N PRO A 83 -26.69 -4.77 0.79
CA PRO A 83 -27.75 -3.96 0.20
C PRO A 83 -28.09 -4.32 -1.26
N ASP A 84 -27.10 -4.77 -2.03
CA ASP A 84 -27.23 -5.13 -3.45
C ASP A 84 -27.84 -6.52 -3.68
N PHE A 85 -28.04 -7.34 -2.63
CA PHE A 85 -28.45 -8.75 -2.79
C PHE A 85 -29.79 -8.91 -3.51
N LYS A 86 -30.82 -8.15 -3.10
CA LYS A 86 -32.17 -8.25 -3.68
C LYS A 86 -32.19 -7.84 -5.15
N VAL A 87 -31.60 -6.68 -5.45
CA VAL A 87 -31.50 -6.13 -6.81
C VAL A 87 -30.78 -7.12 -7.73
N LYS A 88 -29.66 -7.69 -7.28
CA LYS A 88 -28.94 -8.68 -8.09
C LYS A 88 -29.76 -9.95 -8.36
N CYS A 89 -30.46 -10.46 -7.36
CA CYS A 89 -31.32 -11.64 -7.53
C CYS A 89 -32.47 -11.39 -8.52
N GLU A 90 -33.12 -10.23 -8.43
CA GLU A 90 -34.22 -9.86 -9.33
C GLU A 90 -33.75 -9.72 -10.78
N ARG A 91 -32.61 -9.05 -11.01
CA ARG A 91 -32.04 -8.89 -12.35
C ARG A 91 -31.59 -10.22 -12.96
N LEU A 92 -30.98 -11.11 -12.18
CA LEU A 92 -30.64 -12.46 -12.64
C LEU A 92 -31.89 -13.25 -13.07
N LYS A 93 -32.97 -13.18 -12.28
CA LYS A 93 -34.25 -13.83 -12.62
C LYS A 93 -34.87 -13.25 -13.89
N GLN A 94 -34.79 -11.94 -14.10
CA GLN A 94 -35.28 -11.27 -15.32
C GLN A 94 -34.53 -11.75 -16.57
N GLU A 95 -33.24 -12.08 -16.44
CA GLU A 95 -32.47 -12.68 -17.54
C GLU A 95 -32.76 -14.17 -17.75
N GLY A 96 -33.50 -14.81 -16.86
CA GLY A 96 -33.78 -16.25 -16.90
C GLY A 96 -32.71 -17.10 -16.21
N VAL A 97 -31.95 -16.54 -15.27
CA VAL A 97 -31.04 -17.29 -14.38
C VAL A 97 -31.78 -17.65 -13.08
N PRO A 98 -32.06 -18.94 -12.81
CA PRO A 98 -32.70 -19.35 -11.57
C PRO A 98 -31.79 -19.06 -10.36
N VAL A 99 -32.34 -18.39 -9.35
CA VAL A 99 -31.68 -18.17 -8.06
C VAL A 99 -32.42 -18.97 -6.99
N LYS A 100 -31.77 -20.00 -6.44
CA LYS A 100 -32.30 -20.88 -5.37
C LYS A 100 -31.50 -20.64 -4.10
N ASP A 101 -32.17 -20.30 -3.00
CA ASP A 101 -31.52 -19.99 -1.71
C ASP A 101 -30.37 -18.98 -1.81
N GLY A 102 -30.55 -17.97 -2.68
CA GLY A 102 -29.54 -16.93 -2.93
C GLY A 102 -28.34 -17.39 -3.77
N LYS A 103 -28.42 -18.57 -4.39
CA LYS A 103 -27.35 -19.18 -5.20
C LYS A 103 -27.77 -19.41 -6.65
N VAL A 104 -26.77 -19.33 -7.53
CA VAL A 104 -26.83 -19.70 -8.95
C VAL A 104 -25.99 -20.96 -9.16
N ASP A 105 -26.48 -21.87 -9.99
CA ASP A 105 -25.73 -23.05 -10.42
C ASP A 105 -24.67 -22.67 -11.46
N LEU A 106 -23.42 -22.60 -11.02
CA LEU A 106 -22.27 -22.28 -11.88
C LEU A 106 -22.10 -23.31 -12.99
N SER A 107 -22.48 -24.58 -12.81
CA SER A 107 -22.31 -25.60 -13.87
C SER A 107 -23.12 -25.30 -15.13
N GLN A 108 -24.20 -24.53 -15.00
CA GLN A 108 -25.11 -24.19 -16.11
C GLN A 108 -24.87 -22.77 -16.64
N HIS A 109 -24.59 -21.82 -15.74
CA HIS A 109 -24.58 -20.39 -16.06
C HIS A 109 -23.17 -19.77 -16.11
N HIS A 110 -22.10 -20.52 -15.86
CA HIS A 110 -20.75 -19.95 -15.88
C HIS A 110 -20.32 -19.45 -17.27
N PHE A 111 -19.73 -18.25 -17.31
CA PHE A 111 -19.05 -17.70 -18.48
C PHE A 111 -17.54 -17.89 -18.37
N GLN A 112 -16.96 -18.65 -19.30
CA GLN A 112 -15.55 -19.04 -19.26
C GLN A 112 -14.62 -18.18 -20.13
N GLN A 113 -15.17 -17.36 -21.04
CA GLN A 113 -14.42 -16.66 -22.09
C GLN A 113 -14.09 -15.20 -21.72
N LEU A 114 -13.73 -14.94 -20.47
CA LEU A 114 -13.27 -13.60 -20.08
C LEU A 114 -11.92 -13.30 -20.74
N PRO A 115 -11.72 -12.10 -21.32
CA PRO A 115 -10.42 -11.69 -21.82
C PRO A 115 -9.42 -11.58 -20.66
N SER A 116 -8.13 -11.75 -20.93
CA SER A 116 -7.07 -11.43 -19.95
C SER A 116 -6.52 -10.04 -20.26
N LEU A 117 -6.76 -9.09 -19.34
CA LEU A 117 -6.28 -7.71 -19.48
C LEU A 117 -4.86 -7.55 -18.93
N GLY A 118 -4.52 -8.28 -17.86
CA GLY A 118 -3.15 -8.29 -17.31
C GLY A 118 -2.65 -6.96 -16.74
N ILE A 119 -3.52 -5.98 -16.51
CA ILE A 119 -3.15 -4.62 -16.05
C ILE A 119 -2.40 -4.64 -14.71
N LEU A 120 -2.91 -5.36 -13.72
CA LEU A 120 -2.28 -5.50 -12.41
C LEU A 120 -0.96 -6.28 -12.49
N HIS A 121 -0.88 -7.24 -13.40
CA HIS A 121 0.37 -7.94 -13.68
C HIS A 121 1.41 -6.97 -14.25
N GLN A 122 1.04 -6.14 -15.22
CA GLN A 122 1.95 -5.12 -15.78
C GLN A 122 2.47 -4.17 -14.70
N LEU A 123 1.61 -3.67 -13.81
CA LEU A 123 2.04 -2.82 -12.69
C LEU A 123 3.05 -3.53 -11.77
N ARG A 124 2.96 -4.84 -11.59
CA ARG A 124 3.96 -5.61 -10.82
C ARG A 124 5.28 -5.73 -11.56
N GLU A 125 5.26 -5.92 -12.88
CA GLU A 125 6.47 -5.94 -13.70
C GLU A 125 7.16 -4.58 -13.66
N ASP A 126 6.39 -3.48 -13.76
CA ASP A 126 6.92 -2.12 -13.63
C ASP A 126 7.61 -1.90 -12.26
N GLN A 127 7.08 -2.49 -11.18
CA GLN A 127 7.75 -2.48 -9.87
C GLN A 127 9.08 -3.24 -9.88
N LEU A 128 9.17 -4.36 -10.60
CA LEU A 128 10.41 -5.14 -10.69
C LEU A 128 11.47 -4.41 -11.52
N ASP A 129 11.08 -3.76 -12.61
CA ASP A 129 11.97 -2.93 -13.44
C ASP A 129 12.51 -1.72 -12.65
N LEU A 130 11.68 -1.11 -11.81
CA LEU A 130 12.12 -0.03 -10.92
C LEU A 130 13.04 -0.56 -9.81
N GLN A 131 12.78 -1.74 -9.26
CA GLN A 131 13.61 -2.33 -8.22
C GLN A 131 15.09 -2.49 -8.62
N ALA A 132 15.36 -2.72 -9.91
CA ALA A 132 16.73 -2.78 -10.44
C ALA A 132 17.49 -1.44 -10.36
N LYS A 133 16.80 -0.32 -10.12
CA LYS A 133 17.37 1.03 -10.04
C LYS A 133 17.64 1.51 -8.62
N LEU A 134 17.35 0.67 -7.62
CA LEU A 134 17.62 1.02 -6.22
C LEU A 134 19.11 1.24 -5.98
N GLN A 135 19.42 2.32 -5.28
CA GLN A 135 20.77 2.67 -4.86
C GLN A 135 20.83 2.60 -3.34
N PHE A 136 21.90 2.01 -2.81
CA PHE A 136 22.18 1.95 -1.38
C PHE A 136 23.59 2.50 -1.17
N GLU A 137 23.65 3.71 -0.63
CA GLU A 137 24.89 4.45 -0.44
C GLU A 137 24.96 4.90 1.02
N PRO A 138 26.15 4.96 1.63
CA PRO A 138 26.30 5.59 2.93
C PRO A 138 25.80 7.04 2.88
N PHE A 139 24.95 7.42 3.82
CA PHE A 139 24.63 8.83 4.05
C PHE A 139 25.69 9.43 4.98
N ASP A 140 26.16 10.64 4.74
CA ASP A 140 27.19 11.25 5.59
C ASP A 140 26.58 11.83 6.86
N GLY A 141 27.05 11.36 8.02
CA GLY A 141 26.63 11.87 9.33
C GLY A 141 25.14 11.68 9.64
N VAL A 142 24.59 12.61 10.42
CA VAL A 142 23.18 12.65 10.83
C VAL A 142 22.61 13.98 10.34
N PRO A 143 21.49 13.99 9.60
CA PRO A 143 20.95 15.24 9.09
C PRO A 143 20.39 16.10 10.22
N GLU A 144 20.51 17.43 10.10
CA GLU A 144 19.96 18.37 11.10
C GLU A 144 18.43 18.26 11.19
N THR A 145 17.79 18.03 10.05
CA THR A 145 16.34 17.84 9.91
C THR A 145 16.02 16.53 9.20
N ILE A 146 14.88 15.93 9.53
CA ILE A 146 14.38 14.71 8.89
C ILE A 146 12.89 14.85 8.61
N GLY A 147 12.48 14.34 7.44
CA GLY A 147 11.09 14.37 7.00
C GLY A 147 10.31 13.15 7.47
N GLY A 148 9.05 13.32 7.84
CA GLY A 148 8.11 12.21 8.09
C GLY A 148 6.93 12.30 7.13
N ILE A 149 6.51 11.19 6.52
CA ILE A 149 5.36 11.18 5.59
C ILE A 149 4.38 10.07 5.93
N ASP A 150 3.09 10.40 6.00
CA ASP A 150 2.00 9.44 6.22
C ASP A 150 0.71 9.86 5.48
N VAL A 151 -0.15 8.89 5.16
CA VAL A 151 -1.46 9.09 4.52
C VAL A 151 -2.59 8.55 5.39
N SER A 152 -3.62 9.38 5.58
CA SER A 152 -4.86 9.01 6.27
C SER A 152 -6.07 8.99 5.33
N TYR A 153 -7.01 8.07 5.61
CA TYR A 153 -8.23 7.86 4.82
C TYR A 153 -9.49 7.99 5.68
N ALA A 154 -9.81 9.20 6.17
CA ALA A 154 -11.03 9.40 6.94
C ALA A 154 -12.29 9.50 6.07
N LYS A 155 -12.14 9.95 4.81
CA LYS A 155 -13.27 10.18 3.89
C LYS A 155 -13.26 9.14 2.76
N PRO A 156 -14.44 8.62 2.35
CA PRO A 156 -14.53 7.71 1.22
C PRO A 156 -13.91 8.32 -0.03
N GLY A 157 -13.00 7.60 -0.68
CA GLY A 157 -12.38 8.04 -1.93
C GLY A 157 -11.29 9.10 -1.79
N LYS A 158 -11.03 9.65 -0.61
CA LYS A 158 -9.98 10.68 -0.40
C LYS A 158 -8.85 10.21 0.50
N GLY A 159 -7.67 10.77 0.26
CA GLY A 159 -6.49 10.63 1.10
C GLY A 159 -5.98 11.99 1.55
N THR A 160 -5.67 12.09 2.83
CA THR A 160 -4.98 13.24 3.43
C THR A 160 -3.55 12.84 3.71
N VAL A 161 -2.58 13.39 2.98
CA VAL A 161 -1.15 13.17 3.23
C VAL A 161 -0.59 14.33 4.06
N CYS A 162 0.31 13.99 4.99
CA CYS A 162 1.06 14.96 5.78
C CYS A 162 2.56 14.70 5.61
N LEU A 163 3.32 15.76 5.33
CA LEU A 163 4.77 15.77 5.40
C LEU A 163 5.17 16.65 6.58
N THR A 164 5.98 16.11 7.49
CA THR A 164 6.49 16.83 8.65
C THR A 164 7.99 17.04 8.50
N VAL A 165 8.49 18.16 9.01
CA VAL A 165 9.92 18.44 9.15
C VAL A 165 10.24 18.50 10.63
N VAL A 166 11.16 17.64 11.08
CA VAL A 166 11.53 17.51 12.48
C VAL A 166 13.01 17.79 12.65
N LYS A 167 13.39 18.50 13.70
CA LYS A 167 14.79 18.67 14.10
C LYS A 167 15.30 17.38 14.73
N THR A 168 16.37 16.80 14.18
CA THR A 168 16.86 15.49 14.62
C THR A 168 17.33 15.50 16.07
N ALA A 169 18.01 16.57 16.50
CA ALA A 169 18.65 16.65 17.81
C ALA A 169 17.68 16.54 19.01
N ASP A 170 16.47 17.08 18.90
CA ASP A 170 15.51 17.15 19.99
C ASP A 170 14.11 16.63 19.62
N GLY A 171 13.92 16.18 18.38
CA GLY A 171 12.65 15.64 17.90
C GLY A 171 11.53 16.68 17.83
N SER A 172 11.85 17.97 17.86
CA SER A 172 10.88 19.06 17.75
C SER A 172 10.33 19.18 16.33
N LEU A 173 9.01 19.40 16.22
CA LEU A 173 8.34 19.65 14.95
C LEU A 173 8.61 21.09 14.51
N LEU A 174 9.23 21.26 13.34
CA LEU A 174 9.55 22.57 12.77
C LEU A 174 8.49 23.03 11.77
N GLU A 175 8.05 22.12 10.89
CA GLU A 175 7.13 22.45 9.81
C GLU A 175 6.23 21.27 9.44
N THR A 176 5.09 21.59 8.82
CA THR A 176 4.11 20.63 8.33
C THR A 176 3.53 21.09 7.00
N HIS A 177 3.51 20.21 6.01
CA HIS A 177 2.74 20.36 4.78
C HIS A 177 1.54 19.40 4.82
N TYR A 178 0.46 19.78 4.16
CA TYR A 178 -0.75 18.96 4.05
C TYR A 178 -1.32 19.02 2.65
N LEU A 179 -1.93 17.91 2.27
CA LEU A 179 -2.60 17.78 0.99
C LEU A 179 -3.76 16.80 1.13
N GLU A 180 -4.95 17.18 0.68
CA GLU A 180 -6.07 16.27 0.48
C GLU A 180 -6.35 16.13 -1.03
N ARG A 181 -6.43 14.88 -1.50
CA ARG A 181 -6.74 14.55 -2.90
C ARG A 181 -7.68 13.36 -2.95
N ASP A 182 -8.38 13.25 -4.07
CA ASP A 182 -9.04 12.01 -4.44
C ASP A 182 -7.99 10.92 -4.68
N ILE A 183 -8.33 9.69 -4.31
CA ILE A 183 -7.45 8.53 -4.43
C ILE A 183 -7.70 7.87 -5.78
N PRO A 184 -6.73 7.94 -6.72
CA PRO A 184 -6.94 7.49 -8.09
C PRO A 184 -6.93 5.95 -8.24
N PHE A 185 -6.42 5.22 -7.23
CA PHE A 185 -6.22 3.78 -7.32
C PHE A 185 -6.85 3.02 -6.13
N PRO A 186 -7.56 1.91 -6.37
CA PRO A 186 -8.23 1.17 -5.32
C PRO A 186 -7.28 0.50 -4.33
N TYR A 187 -7.80 0.11 -3.15
CA TYR A 187 -7.03 -0.68 -2.20
C TYR A 187 -6.95 -2.14 -2.67
N ILE A 188 -5.78 -2.52 -3.19
CA ILE A 188 -5.44 -3.91 -3.56
C ILE A 188 -4.16 -4.29 -2.81
N PRO A 189 -4.16 -5.39 -2.02
CA PRO A 189 -2.96 -5.84 -1.30
C PRO A 189 -1.75 -6.00 -2.23
N GLY A 190 -0.62 -5.37 -1.88
CA GLY A 190 0.60 -5.36 -2.68
C GLY A 190 0.73 -4.19 -3.67
N TYR A 191 -0.28 -3.33 -3.79
CA TYR A 191 -0.29 -2.16 -4.71
C TYR A 191 -0.43 -0.83 -3.96
N LEU A 192 -0.06 -0.79 -2.67
CA LEU A 192 -0.18 0.41 -1.84
C LEU A 192 0.53 1.62 -2.47
N SER A 193 1.71 1.40 -3.08
CA SER A 193 2.44 2.46 -3.77
C SER A 193 1.58 3.12 -4.86
N PHE A 194 0.87 2.36 -5.69
CA PHE A 194 0.03 2.96 -6.75
C PHE A 194 -1.14 3.79 -6.21
N ARG A 195 -1.56 3.50 -4.97
CA ARG A 195 -2.62 4.21 -4.26
C ARG A 195 -2.17 5.52 -3.64
N GLU A 196 -0.98 5.54 -3.02
CA GLU A 196 -0.53 6.65 -2.18
C GLU A 196 0.54 7.51 -2.85
N LEU A 197 1.35 6.91 -3.71
CA LEU A 197 2.53 7.56 -4.27
C LEU A 197 2.24 8.83 -5.06
N PRO A 198 1.13 8.97 -5.82
CA PRO A 198 0.78 10.26 -6.43
C PRO A 198 0.68 11.40 -5.41
N LEU A 199 0.07 11.15 -4.25
CA LEU A 199 -0.08 12.14 -3.18
C LEU A 199 1.27 12.44 -2.51
N LEU A 200 2.09 11.40 -2.28
CA LEU A 200 3.43 11.56 -1.71
C LEU A 200 4.35 12.37 -2.63
N LEU A 201 4.30 12.15 -3.94
CA LEU A 201 5.06 12.93 -4.93
C LEU A 201 4.61 14.40 -4.92
N GLU A 202 3.30 14.65 -4.91
CA GLU A 202 2.78 16.02 -4.92
C GLU A 202 3.19 16.80 -3.66
N ILE A 203 3.04 16.22 -2.46
CA ILE A 203 3.40 16.91 -1.21
C ILE A 203 4.92 17.11 -1.06
N THR A 204 5.73 16.14 -1.51
CA THR A 204 7.21 16.27 -1.48
C THR A 204 7.68 17.31 -2.48
N GLN A 205 7.06 17.42 -3.64
CA GLN A 205 7.30 18.50 -4.58
C GLN A 205 6.99 19.87 -3.97
N GLN A 206 5.85 20.02 -3.29
CA GLN A 206 5.50 21.28 -2.60
C GLN A 206 6.54 21.65 -1.52
N ALA A 207 6.98 20.69 -0.72
CA ALA A 207 8.03 20.90 0.27
C ALA A 207 9.38 21.26 -0.39
N MET A 208 9.71 20.64 -1.54
CA MET A 208 10.92 20.93 -2.29
C MET A 208 10.92 22.34 -2.87
N THR A 209 9.83 22.73 -3.56
CA THR A 209 9.69 24.05 -4.17
C THR A 209 9.67 25.18 -3.12
N SER A 210 9.16 24.91 -1.93
CA SER A 210 9.20 25.87 -0.83
C SER A 210 10.56 25.95 -0.12
N GLY A 211 11.52 25.08 -0.45
CA GLY A 211 12.86 25.06 0.16
C GLY A 211 12.93 24.33 1.51
N HIS A 212 11.89 23.58 1.87
CA HIS A 212 11.75 22.94 3.20
C HIS A 212 11.85 21.41 3.16
N LEU A 213 12.17 20.81 2.00
CA LEU A 213 12.33 19.35 1.93
C LEU A 213 13.58 18.89 2.72
N PRO A 214 13.42 18.01 3.73
CA PRO A 214 14.55 17.51 4.49
C PRO A 214 15.46 16.59 3.67
N PRO A 215 16.75 16.48 4.01
CA PRO A 215 17.72 15.67 3.25
C PRO A 215 17.43 14.16 3.29
N VAL A 216 16.62 13.69 4.24
CA VAL A 216 16.16 12.30 4.34
C VAL A 216 14.67 12.26 4.66
N LEU A 217 13.93 11.38 3.99
CA LEU A 217 12.49 11.17 4.23
C LEU A 217 12.21 9.80 4.85
N MET A 218 11.55 9.81 5.99
CA MET A 218 11.01 8.63 6.67
C MET A 218 9.53 8.47 6.28
N VAL A 219 9.19 7.36 5.64
CA VAL A 219 7.82 7.09 5.14
C VAL A 219 7.15 6.03 6.01
N ASP A 220 5.90 6.27 6.42
CA ASP A 220 5.07 5.27 7.07
C ASP A 220 4.72 4.15 6.08
N GLY A 221 5.43 3.03 6.19
CA GLY A 221 5.41 1.97 5.20
C GLY A 221 6.75 1.27 5.06
N ASN A 222 6.84 0.32 4.14
CA ASN A 222 8.06 -0.44 3.91
C ASN A 222 8.95 0.22 2.86
N GLY A 223 10.27 0.08 3.03
CA GLY A 223 11.27 0.25 1.97
C GLY A 223 11.50 -1.08 1.26
N ILE A 224 12.73 -1.60 1.31
CA ILE A 224 13.08 -2.91 0.73
C ILE A 224 12.50 -4.12 1.48
N LEU A 225 11.90 -3.92 2.65
CA LEU A 225 11.15 -4.95 3.38
C LEU A 225 9.78 -5.21 2.72
N HIS A 226 9.83 -5.62 1.46
CA HIS A 226 8.68 -5.88 0.61
C HIS A 226 8.95 -7.15 -0.21
N PRO A 227 7.94 -7.97 -0.56
CA PRO A 227 8.15 -9.20 -1.34
C PRO A 227 8.91 -8.99 -2.66
N ARG A 228 8.78 -7.78 -3.24
CA ARG A 228 9.46 -7.36 -4.47
C ARG A 228 10.64 -6.42 -4.23
N ARG A 229 11.09 -6.26 -2.98
CA ARG A 229 12.08 -5.24 -2.55
C ARG A 229 11.75 -3.78 -2.92
N LEU A 230 10.53 -3.51 -3.37
CA LEU A 230 10.06 -2.17 -3.72
C LEU A 230 8.79 -1.80 -2.95
N GLY A 231 8.94 -1.46 -1.67
CA GLY A 231 7.87 -0.85 -0.87
C GLY A 231 7.69 0.64 -1.21
N ILE A 232 6.71 1.29 -0.58
CA ILE A 232 6.38 2.70 -0.87
C ILE A 232 7.54 3.67 -0.63
N ALA A 233 8.33 3.46 0.43
CA ALA A 233 9.48 4.33 0.71
C ALA A 233 10.55 4.21 -0.38
N ALA A 234 10.82 2.97 -0.81
CA ALA A 234 11.77 2.67 -1.89
C ALA A 234 11.28 3.23 -3.23
N HIS A 235 10.01 3.02 -3.57
CA HIS A 235 9.40 3.54 -4.79
C HIS A 235 9.44 5.08 -4.84
N LEU A 236 9.07 5.75 -3.75
CA LEU A 236 9.18 7.21 -3.64
C LEU A 236 10.61 7.69 -3.85
N GLY A 237 11.58 7.07 -3.17
CA GLY A 237 12.98 7.48 -3.23
C GLY A 237 13.58 7.33 -4.62
N ILE A 238 13.18 6.32 -5.42
CA ILE A 238 13.59 6.20 -6.82
C ILE A 238 13.04 7.35 -7.65
N LEU A 239 11.73 7.63 -7.55
CA LEU A 239 11.09 8.64 -8.39
C LEU A 239 11.53 10.06 -8.06
N LEU A 240 11.81 10.34 -6.78
CA LEU A 240 12.36 11.62 -6.34
C LEU A 240 13.88 11.72 -6.51
N ASP A 241 14.54 10.59 -6.79
CA ASP A 241 16.00 10.47 -6.73
C ASP A 241 16.59 10.97 -5.38
N TRP A 242 15.89 10.64 -4.28
CA TRP A 242 16.10 11.20 -2.94
C TRP A 242 16.34 10.12 -1.85
N PRO A 243 17.11 10.41 -0.78
CA PRO A 243 17.27 9.49 0.34
C PRO A 243 15.96 9.24 1.08
N THR A 244 15.53 7.98 1.14
CA THR A 244 14.31 7.57 1.82
C THR A 244 14.49 6.28 2.60
N PHE A 245 13.72 6.10 3.67
CA PHE A 245 13.56 4.80 4.32
C PHE A 245 12.17 4.62 4.90
N GLY A 246 11.76 3.36 5.03
CA GLY A 246 10.43 2.99 5.50
C GLY A 246 10.44 2.61 6.97
N VAL A 247 9.41 3.06 7.70
CA VAL A 247 9.07 2.62 9.05
C VAL A 247 7.65 2.06 9.02
N ALA A 248 7.53 0.74 9.13
CA ALA A 248 6.24 0.05 9.12
C ALA A 248 5.81 -0.40 10.53
N LYS A 249 4.50 -0.41 10.75
CA LYS A 249 3.86 -0.85 12.02
C LYS A 249 3.61 -2.36 12.09
N LYS A 250 3.85 -3.08 11.00
CA LYS A 250 3.62 -4.53 10.86
C LYS A 250 4.68 -5.15 9.95
N LEU A 251 5.11 -6.36 10.27
CA LEU A 251 6.01 -7.15 9.42
C LEU A 251 5.25 -7.59 8.16
N LEU A 252 5.64 -7.04 7.00
CA LEU A 252 5.03 -7.42 5.72
C LEU A 252 5.61 -8.73 5.17
N CYS A 253 6.93 -8.91 5.27
CA CYS A 253 7.65 -10.11 4.81
C CYS A 253 9.01 -10.23 5.50
N GLY A 254 9.62 -11.42 5.43
CA GLY A 254 10.92 -11.72 6.04
C GLY A 254 10.79 -12.50 7.35
N SER A 255 11.94 -12.90 7.89
CA SER A 255 12.08 -13.67 9.13
C SER A 255 13.03 -12.98 10.11
N LEU A 256 12.86 -13.25 11.41
CA LEU A 256 13.75 -12.75 12.46
C LEU A 256 15.00 -13.63 12.64
N GLU A 257 14.95 -14.82 12.08
CA GLU A 257 16.05 -15.77 12.06
C GLU A 257 16.57 -15.96 10.62
N PRO A 258 17.88 -16.21 10.44
CA PRO A 258 18.40 -16.61 9.14
C PRO A 258 17.77 -17.94 8.70
N ALA A 259 17.70 -18.19 7.40
CA ALA A 259 17.27 -19.50 6.91
C ALA A 259 18.27 -20.57 7.40
N ASP A 260 17.77 -21.67 7.94
CA ASP A 260 18.59 -22.83 8.29
C ASP A 260 18.76 -23.71 7.04
N PRO A 261 19.99 -23.87 6.50
CA PRO A 261 20.23 -24.67 5.31
C PRO A 261 19.91 -26.16 5.49
N GLN A 262 19.83 -26.65 6.74
CA GLN A 262 19.60 -28.07 7.04
C GLN A 262 18.11 -28.43 7.17
N THR A 263 17.23 -27.45 7.35
CA THR A 263 15.79 -27.67 7.40
C THR A 263 15.14 -27.07 6.16
N SER A 264 14.60 -27.91 5.28
CA SER A 264 13.86 -27.49 4.07
C SER A 264 12.55 -26.75 4.36
N SER A 265 12.32 -26.33 5.61
CA SER A 265 11.24 -25.46 6.03
C SER A 265 11.48 -24.05 5.50
N ARG A 266 10.50 -23.51 4.75
CA ARG A 266 10.45 -22.07 4.48
C ARG A 266 10.55 -21.34 5.82
N PRO A 267 11.42 -20.33 5.97
CA PRO A 267 11.49 -19.55 7.20
C PRO A 267 10.08 -19.04 7.52
N THR A 268 9.61 -19.32 8.72
CA THR A 268 8.32 -18.84 9.21
C THR A 268 8.35 -17.32 9.11
N GLN A 269 7.37 -16.75 8.39
CA GLN A 269 7.14 -15.31 8.41
C GLN A 269 6.99 -14.92 9.88
N GLY A 270 7.93 -14.12 10.41
CA GLY A 270 8.05 -13.89 11.85
C GLY A 270 6.68 -13.59 12.44
N THR A 271 6.23 -14.42 13.37
CA THR A 271 4.90 -14.20 13.96
C THR A 271 5.01 -12.99 14.89
N VAL A 272 3.96 -12.16 14.95
CA VAL A 272 3.91 -10.99 15.84
C VAL A 272 4.24 -11.38 17.29
N THR A 273 4.00 -12.63 17.67
CA THR A 273 4.34 -13.24 18.95
C THR A 273 5.83 -13.16 19.30
N GLU A 274 6.76 -13.53 18.40
CA GLU A 274 8.22 -13.46 18.65
C GLU A 274 8.70 -12.01 18.85
N THR A 275 7.97 -11.06 18.25
CA THR A 275 8.29 -9.64 18.37
C THR A 275 7.78 -8.98 19.66
N LYS A 276 6.89 -9.66 20.42
CA LYS A 276 6.39 -9.15 21.71
C LYS A 276 7.42 -9.26 22.84
N GLU A 277 8.44 -10.11 22.68
CA GLU A 277 9.48 -10.36 23.69
C GLU A 277 10.70 -9.43 23.56
N LEU A 278 10.73 -8.57 22.54
CA LEU A 278 11.79 -7.57 22.36
C LEU A 278 11.82 -6.57 23.53
N SER A 279 12.97 -6.35 24.14
CA SER A 279 13.18 -5.29 25.13
C SER A 279 13.16 -3.90 24.48
N ALA A 280 12.89 -2.83 25.23
CA ALA A 280 12.92 -1.49 24.66
C ALA A 280 14.34 -1.14 24.18
N GLY A 281 14.46 -0.59 22.97
CA GLY A 281 15.72 -0.33 22.28
C GLY A 281 16.39 -1.56 21.67
N GLU A 282 15.95 -2.78 22.01
CA GLU A 282 16.49 -4.00 21.40
C GLU A 282 16.18 -4.00 19.90
N LYS A 283 17.20 -4.32 19.08
CA LYS A 283 17.07 -4.46 17.63
C LYS A 283 17.34 -5.91 17.22
N LYS A 284 16.50 -6.43 16.33
CA LYS A 284 16.73 -7.73 15.67
C LYS A 284 16.77 -7.55 14.15
N PRO A 285 17.75 -8.16 13.45
CA PRO A 285 17.80 -8.11 12.00
C PRO A 285 16.59 -8.84 11.39
N ILE A 286 16.18 -8.40 10.20
CA ILE A 286 15.16 -9.07 9.41
C ILE A 286 15.78 -9.59 8.12
N TYR A 287 15.63 -10.88 7.89
CA TYR A 287 16.19 -11.59 6.76
C TYR A 287 15.15 -11.75 5.65
N LEU A 288 15.57 -11.52 4.41
CA LEU A 288 14.81 -11.82 3.21
C LEU A 288 15.75 -12.41 2.16
N HIS A 289 15.54 -13.70 1.84
CA HIS A 289 16.45 -14.50 1.03
C HIS A 289 17.88 -14.47 1.59
N GLU A 290 18.03 -14.81 2.88
CA GLU A 290 19.31 -14.90 3.62
C GLU A 290 20.09 -13.59 3.78
N LYS A 291 19.60 -12.48 3.22
CA LYS A 291 20.20 -11.16 3.39
C LYS A 291 19.45 -10.36 4.43
N VAL A 292 20.18 -9.64 5.28
CA VAL A 292 19.60 -8.62 6.15
C VAL A 292 19.10 -7.47 5.27
N VAL A 293 17.82 -7.14 5.39
CA VAL A 293 17.16 -6.09 4.58
C VAL A 293 16.55 -4.98 5.42
N GLY A 294 16.68 -5.09 6.73
CA GLY A 294 16.06 -4.21 7.70
C GLY A 294 16.26 -4.75 9.10
N PHE A 295 15.65 -4.08 10.07
CA PHE A 295 15.61 -4.52 11.44
C PHE A 295 14.25 -4.21 12.06
N THR A 296 13.91 -4.93 13.12
CA THR A 296 12.79 -4.59 13.99
C THR A 296 13.31 -4.07 15.31
N THR A 297 12.58 -3.13 15.91
CA THR A 297 12.92 -2.60 17.23
C THR A 297 11.66 -2.17 17.97
N ARG A 298 11.66 -2.35 19.30
CA ARG A 298 10.66 -1.77 20.18
C ARG A 298 11.22 -0.48 20.74
N LEU A 299 10.76 0.68 20.26
CA LEU A 299 11.37 1.97 20.61
C LEU A 299 11.35 2.25 22.11
N THR A 300 10.18 2.16 22.74
CA THR A 300 10.01 2.50 24.17
C THR A 300 9.32 1.39 24.93
N GLU A 301 9.46 1.40 26.26
CA GLU A 301 8.71 0.49 27.13
C GLU A 301 7.18 0.66 27.00
N ARG A 302 6.72 1.84 26.55
CA ARG A 302 5.30 2.13 26.29
C ARG A 302 4.79 1.59 24.95
N SER A 303 5.69 1.18 24.06
CA SER A 303 5.32 0.66 22.74
C SER A 303 4.77 -0.75 22.89
N THR A 304 3.50 -0.95 22.52
CA THR A 304 2.84 -2.26 22.60
C THR A 304 3.27 -3.21 21.49
N HIS A 305 3.81 -2.67 20.40
CA HIS A 305 4.28 -3.39 19.23
C HIS A 305 5.57 -2.75 18.72
N PRO A 306 6.48 -3.54 18.12
CA PRO A 306 7.68 -3.00 17.51
C PRO A 306 7.39 -2.37 16.15
N ILE A 307 8.35 -1.59 15.68
CA ILE A 307 8.41 -1.07 14.31
C ILE A 307 9.34 -1.95 13.48
N PHE A 308 9.17 -1.87 12.16
CA PHE A 308 9.97 -2.58 11.16
C PHE A 308 10.57 -1.56 10.21
N VAL A 309 11.89 -1.46 10.19
CA VAL A 309 12.63 -0.40 9.52
C VAL A 309 13.44 -0.99 8.37
N SER A 310 13.37 -0.36 7.19
CA SER A 310 14.16 -0.79 6.04
C SER A 310 14.53 0.37 5.12
N PRO A 311 15.72 0.34 4.49
CA PRO A 311 16.14 1.31 3.48
C PRO A 311 15.12 1.43 2.35
N GLY A 312 14.95 2.65 1.86
CA GLY A 312 14.18 2.97 0.67
C GLY A 312 15.10 3.06 -0.53
N ASN A 313 15.60 4.27 -0.82
CA ASN A 313 16.57 4.55 -1.89
C ASN A 313 17.65 5.52 -1.39
N LYS A 314 18.84 5.50 -2.00
CA LYS A 314 19.99 6.40 -1.71
C LYS A 314 20.41 6.49 -0.25
N ILE A 315 20.18 5.41 0.50
CA ILE A 315 20.62 5.30 1.89
C ILE A 315 20.82 3.83 2.23
N ASP A 316 21.95 3.49 2.85
CA ASP A 316 22.22 2.14 3.33
C ASP A 316 21.59 1.85 4.71
N LEU A 317 21.56 0.58 5.08
CA LEU A 317 20.96 0.14 6.34
C LEU A 317 21.66 0.72 7.57
N ILE A 318 22.99 0.86 7.51
CA ILE A 318 23.82 1.38 8.60
C ILE A 318 23.46 2.84 8.88
N SER A 319 23.31 3.64 7.82
CA SER A 319 22.91 5.05 7.91
C SER A 319 21.49 5.19 8.42
N VAL A 320 20.56 4.35 7.95
CA VAL A 320 19.18 4.32 8.48
C VAL A 320 19.16 4.06 9.98
N GLU A 321 19.93 3.09 10.45
CA GLU A 321 20.03 2.76 11.88
C GLU A 321 20.63 3.93 12.67
N ARG A 322 21.74 4.51 12.20
CA ARG A 322 22.39 5.66 12.85
C ARG A 322 21.46 6.87 12.97
N ILE A 323 20.70 7.18 11.91
CA ILE A 323 19.73 8.28 11.92
C ILE A 323 18.62 7.99 12.93
N LEU A 324 18.10 6.76 12.95
CA LEU A 324 17.04 6.37 13.89
C LEU A 324 17.51 6.48 15.34
N ASP A 325 18.73 6.04 15.64
CA ASP A 325 19.33 6.09 16.98
C ASP A 325 19.62 7.51 17.46
N SER A 326 19.75 8.46 16.53
CA SER A 326 19.99 9.87 16.84
C SER A 326 18.71 10.62 17.20
N LEU A 327 17.53 10.03 16.98
CA LEU A 327 16.25 10.64 17.32
C LEU A 327 15.87 10.35 18.79
N PRO A 328 15.28 11.33 19.50
CA PRO A 328 14.76 11.08 20.84
C PRO A 328 13.67 10.00 20.86
N VAL A 329 13.75 9.13 21.86
CA VAL A 329 12.89 7.95 22.00
C VAL A 329 11.87 8.16 23.11
N ASP A 330 10.91 9.05 22.87
CA ASP A 330 9.85 9.44 23.82
C ASP A 330 8.43 9.04 23.36
N LYS A 331 8.30 8.46 22.17
CA LYS A 331 7.05 8.11 21.48
C LYS A 331 7.07 6.67 21.00
N TRP A 332 5.91 6.14 20.58
CA TRP A 332 5.78 4.77 20.06
C TRP A 332 6.18 4.63 18.58
N LEU A 333 6.28 5.75 17.86
CA LEU A 333 6.90 5.88 16.55
C LEU A 333 8.02 6.93 16.63
N PRO A 334 9.01 6.91 15.72
CA PRO A 334 9.97 8.00 15.59
C PRO A 334 9.24 9.32 15.33
N ALA A 335 9.74 10.42 15.91
CA ALA A 335 9.09 11.72 15.88
C ALA A 335 8.56 12.16 14.48
N PRO A 336 9.29 11.99 13.36
CA PRO A 336 8.82 12.41 12.04
C PRO A 336 7.52 11.70 11.65
N THR A 337 7.52 10.37 11.62
CA THR A 337 6.33 9.56 11.30
C THR A 337 5.24 9.63 12.36
N TYR A 338 5.60 9.83 13.64
CA TYR A 338 4.61 10.06 14.69
C TYR A 338 3.79 11.31 14.43
N PHE A 339 4.46 12.43 14.12
CA PHE A 339 3.76 13.67 13.82
C PHE A 339 2.97 13.55 12.52
N ALA A 340 3.54 12.93 11.48
CA ALA A 340 2.83 12.70 10.22
C ALA A 340 1.53 11.89 10.42
N ASP A 341 1.58 10.75 11.13
CA ASP A 341 0.38 9.92 11.42
C ASP A 341 -0.66 10.67 12.25
N ARG A 342 -0.23 11.37 13.30
CA ARG A 342 -1.16 12.11 14.16
C ARG A 342 -1.85 13.25 13.42
N LEU A 343 -1.08 13.98 12.61
CA LEU A 343 -1.54 15.19 11.95
C LEU A 343 -2.32 14.89 10.67
N SER A 344 -1.93 13.88 9.89
CA SER A 344 -2.72 13.38 8.76
C SER A 344 -4.13 12.98 9.22
N ARG A 345 -4.23 12.23 10.33
CA ARG A 345 -5.51 11.84 10.95
C ARG A 345 -6.31 13.03 11.44
N LYS A 346 -5.68 13.98 12.13
CA LYS A 346 -6.36 15.19 12.64
C LYS A 346 -6.92 16.01 11.47
N GLN A 347 -6.10 16.27 10.45
CA GLN A 347 -6.48 17.07 9.30
C GLN A 347 -7.61 16.40 8.50
N SER A 348 -7.54 15.08 8.31
CA SER A 348 -8.57 14.32 7.58
C SER A 348 -9.97 14.41 8.20
N LYS A 349 -10.08 14.81 9.48
CA LYS A 349 -11.35 15.04 10.20
C LYS A 349 -11.79 16.50 10.21
N LEU A 350 -10.90 17.45 9.97
CA LEU A 350 -11.17 18.89 10.10
C LEU A 350 -11.71 19.51 8.81
N SER A 351 -11.44 18.92 7.65
CA SER A 351 -11.87 19.45 6.34
C SER A 351 -13.38 19.32 6.08
N ASP A 352 -14.20 19.25 7.13
CA ASP A 352 -15.67 19.20 7.12
C ASP A 352 -16.30 20.55 7.55
N GLU A 353 -15.49 21.54 7.92
CA GLU A 353 -15.87 22.95 8.12
C GLU A 353 -15.35 23.81 6.96
#